data_AF-A0A3D1K9I6-F1
#
_entry.id   AF-A0A3D1K9I6-F1
#
_cell.length_a   1.000
_cell.length_b   1.000
_cell.length_c   1.000
_cell.angle_alpha   90.00
_cell.angle_beta   90.00
_cell.angle_gamma   90.00
#
_symmetry.space_group_name_H-M   'P 1'
#
loop_
_entity.id
_entity.type
_entity.pdbx_description
1 polymer ?
#
loop_
_entity_poly.entity_id
_entity_poly.type
_entity_poly.pdbx_seq_one_letter_code
_entity_poly.pdbx_strand_id
1 'polypeptide(L)'
;MKRDNCWEVKKCGRQPGGSNAKELGVCPAALPNEYDGVNKGNHGGRFCWAIAGTLCGGKVQGTYAGKFICCLNCEFLKQVNEDEGRNFILNPPKAKEKS
;
A
#
# COMPACT_ATOMS: atom_id res chain seq x y z
N MET A 1 3.88 16.43 -10.29
CA MET A 1 2.62 15.85 -9.77
C MET A 1 2.85 15.36 -8.36
N LYS A 2 1.88 15.59 -7.46
CA LYS A 2 1.91 15.04 -6.11
C LYS A 2 1.77 13.51 -6.18
N ARG A 3 2.48 12.78 -5.31
CA ARG A 3 2.44 11.31 -5.24
C ARG A 3 1.56 10.94 -4.06
N ASP A 4 0.26 10.84 -4.33
CA ASP A 4 -0.72 10.52 -3.30
C ASP A 4 -0.61 9.05 -2.88
N ASN A 5 -0.83 8.81 -1.59
CA ASN A 5 -0.85 7.49 -0.97
C ASN A 5 -2.22 6.83 -1.14
N CYS A 6 -2.29 5.51 -0.90
CA CYS A 6 -3.51 4.75 -1.14
C CYS A 6 -4.71 5.28 -0.34
N TRP A 7 -4.50 5.81 0.86
CA TRP A 7 -5.58 6.35 1.69
C TRP A 7 -6.08 7.72 1.21
N GLU A 8 -5.24 8.51 0.54
CA GLU A 8 -5.63 9.77 -0.09
C GLU A 8 -6.48 9.51 -1.35
N VAL A 9 -6.10 8.50 -2.15
CA VAL A 9 -6.84 8.13 -3.38
C VAL A 9 -8.10 7.32 -3.07
N LYS A 10 -8.00 6.28 -2.24
CA LYS A 10 -9.14 5.39 -1.93
C LYS A 10 -10.08 5.96 -0.87
N LYS A 11 -9.65 6.99 -0.13
CA LYS A 11 -10.45 7.67 0.91
C LYS A 11 -11.09 6.69 1.91
N CYS A 12 -10.36 5.63 2.27
CA CYS A 12 -10.89 4.58 3.13
C CYS A 12 -11.05 4.99 4.60
N GLY A 13 -10.51 6.15 5.00
CA GLY A 13 -10.66 6.71 6.35
C GLY A 13 -9.84 6.00 7.42
N ARG A 14 -8.90 5.12 7.06
CA ARG A 14 -8.08 4.33 8.00
C ARG A 14 -6.66 4.88 8.20
N GLN A 15 -6.32 6.04 7.65
CA GLN A 15 -5.08 6.74 8.02
C GLN A 15 -5.08 7.16 9.50
N PRO A 16 -3.93 7.50 10.12
CA PRO A 16 -3.89 8.08 11.45
C PRO A 16 -4.85 9.27 11.58
N GLY A 17 -5.72 9.26 12.60
CA GLY A 17 -6.76 10.28 12.79
C GLY A 17 -7.93 10.22 11.79
N GLY A 18 -8.00 9.20 10.93
CA GLY A 18 -9.09 9.02 9.98
C GLY A 18 -10.41 8.59 10.63
N SER A 19 -11.53 8.90 9.97
CA SER A 19 -12.89 8.64 10.48
C SER A 19 -13.16 7.17 10.82
N ASN A 20 -12.54 6.25 10.10
CA ASN A 20 -12.73 4.81 10.27
C ASN A 20 -11.60 4.15 11.08
N ALA A 21 -10.59 4.92 11.50
CA ALA A 21 -9.45 4.38 12.24
C ALA A 21 -9.84 3.87 13.64
N LYS A 22 -10.82 4.50 14.29
CA LYS A 22 -11.29 4.10 15.63
C LYS A 22 -12.07 2.78 15.61
N GLU A 23 -12.88 2.56 14.58
CA GLU A 23 -13.76 1.40 14.45
C GLU A 23 -13.09 0.22 13.75
N LEU A 24 -12.38 0.47 12.64
CA LEU A 24 -11.76 -0.56 11.81
C LEU A 24 -10.26 -0.71 12.06
N GLY A 25 -9.70 0.06 12.99
CA GLY A 25 -8.26 0.16 13.23
C GLY A 25 -7.53 0.97 12.15
N VAL A 26 -6.34 1.48 12.50
CA VAL A 26 -5.46 2.20 11.58
C VAL A 26 -4.91 1.23 10.52
N CYS A 27 -4.85 1.69 9.27
CA CYS A 27 -4.30 0.94 8.15
C CYS A 27 -2.79 0.73 8.37
N PRO A 28 -2.27 -0.51 8.31
CA PRO A 28 -0.84 -0.77 8.46
C PRO A 28 0.02 -0.03 7.42
N ALA A 29 -0.51 0.15 6.20
CA ALA A 29 0.19 0.92 5.16
C ALA A 29 0.37 2.40 5.50
N ALA A 30 -0.45 2.94 6.41
CA ALA A 30 -0.39 4.33 6.86
C ALA A 30 0.39 4.53 8.17
N LEU A 31 1.03 3.47 8.69
CA LEU A 31 1.91 3.50 9.86
C LEU A 31 3.36 3.29 9.43
N PRO A 32 4.35 3.80 10.20
CA PRO A 32 5.77 3.57 9.94
C PRO A 32 6.07 2.08 9.70
N ASN A 33 6.74 1.81 8.58
CA ASN A 33 7.13 0.46 8.18
C ASN A 33 8.37 0.49 7.27
N GLU A 34 8.88 -0.68 6.93
CA GLU A 34 10.11 -0.87 6.14
C GLU A 34 10.03 -0.36 4.68
N TYR A 35 8.84 0.00 4.19
CA TYR A 35 8.61 0.44 2.82
C TYR A 35 8.47 1.97 2.68
N ASP A 36 8.80 2.72 3.74
CA ASP A 36 8.80 4.19 3.68
C ASP A 36 9.67 4.70 2.52
N GLY A 37 9.13 5.61 1.71
CA GLY A 37 9.78 6.13 0.51
C GLY A 37 9.65 5.24 -0.74
N VAL A 38 9.18 3.99 -0.63
CA VAL A 38 8.97 3.12 -1.82
C VAL A 38 7.93 3.74 -2.74
N ASN A 39 8.24 3.76 -4.04
CA ASN A 39 7.44 4.45 -5.07
C ASN A 39 7.13 5.91 -4.72
N LYS A 40 8.05 6.59 -4.02
CA LYS A 40 7.89 7.98 -3.54
C LYS A 40 6.64 8.18 -2.66
N GLY A 41 6.23 7.12 -1.95
CA GLY A 41 5.16 7.14 -0.99
C GLY A 41 5.63 7.42 0.43
N ASN A 42 4.68 7.76 1.30
CA ASN A 42 4.92 7.80 2.75
C ASN A 42 4.53 6.45 3.34
N HIS A 43 5.38 5.92 4.22
CA HIS A 43 5.24 4.61 4.80
C HIS A 43 4.97 3.55 3.71
N GLY A 44 3.87 2.82 3.83
CA GLY A 44 3.43 1.85 2.85
C GLY A 44 2.45 2.38 1.82
N GLY A 45 2.20 3.69 1.77
CA GLY A 45 1.05 4.26 1.08
C GLY A 45 1.05 4.04 -0.42
N ARG A 46 2.23 4.04 -1.06
CA ARG A 46 2.40 3.70 -2.49
C ARG A 46 2.99 2.30 -2.70
N PHE A 47 2.87 1.47 -1.67
CA PHE A 47 3.27 0.07 -1.68
C PHE A 47 2.29 -0.80 -0.89
N CYS A 48 1.03 -0.37 -0.82
CA CYS A 48 0.04 -0.92 0.09
C CYS A 48 -0.31 -2.38 -0.25
N TRP A 49 -0.11 -2.82 -1.50
CA TRP A 49 -0.29 -4.20 -1.93
C TRP A 49 0.70 -5.16 -1.27
N ALA A 50 1.90 -4.69 -0.90
CA ALA A 50 2.92 -5.51 -0.25
C ALA A 50 2.68 -5.74 1.26
N ILE A 51 1.77 -4.99 1.90
CA ILE A 51 1.61 -4.97 3.37
C ILE A 51 0.38 -5.75 3.84
N ALA A 52 0.53 -6.77 4.67
CA ALA A 52 -0.62 -7.51 5.21
C ALA A 52 -1.59 -6.62 6.04
N GLY A 53 -2.87 -7.02 6.15
CA GLY A 53 -3.86 -6.31 6.98
C GLY A 53 -4.44 -5.01 6.38
N THR A 54 -4.12 -4.68 5.13
CA THR A 54 -4.79 -3.60 4.37
C THR A 54 -6.13 -4.07 3.80
N LEU A 55 -7.13 -3.18 3.74
CA LEU A 55 -8.42 -3.49 3.10
C LEU A 55 -8.31 -3.37 1.57
N CYS A 56 -8.72 -4.40 0.85
CA CYS A 56 -9.05 -4.30 -0.58
C CYS A 56 -10.54 -4.64 -0.73
N GLY A 57 -11.32 -3.72 -1.33
CA GLY A 57 -12.77 -3.92 -1.51
C GLY A 57 -13.58 -4.06 -0.22
N GLY A 58 -13.13 -3.47 0.89
CA GLY A 58 -13.86 -3.46 2.17
C GLY A 58 -13.71 -4.73 3.04
N LYS A 59 -12.88 -5.70 2.64
CA LYS A 59 -12.58 -6.90 3.46
C LYS A 59 -11.11 -6.96 3.85
N VAL A 60 -10.82 -7.41 5.07
CA VAL A 60 -9.45 -7.74 5.50
C VAL A 60 -9.02 -8.97 4.70
N GLN A 61 -8.09 -8.79 3.77
CA GLN A 61 -7.59 -9.86 2.93
C GLN A 61 -6.47 -10.62 3.66
N GLY A 62 -6.50 -11.95 3.57
CA GLY A 62 -5.57 -12.90 4.20
C GLY A 62 -4.14 -12.88 3.60
N THR A 63 -3.60 -14.05 3.28
CA THR A 63 -2.18 -14.22 2.89
C THR A 63 -1.75 -13.39 1.66
N TYR A 64 -0.46 -13.06 1.59
CA TYR A 64 0.17 -12.21 0.55
C TYR A 64 -0.22 -12.60 -0.89
N ALA A 65 -0.26 -13.91 -1.20
CA ALA A 65 -0.54 -14.41 -2.55
C ALA A 65 -1.97 -14.11 -3.04
N GLY A 66 -2.99 -14.30 -2.19
CA GLY A 66 -4.38 -13.98 -2.56
C GLY A 66 -4.62 -12.49 -2.72
N LYS A 67 -3.93 -11.68 -1.90
CA LYS A 67 -3.97 -10.23 -1.96
C LYS A 67 -3.31 -9.66 -3.22
N PHE A 68 -2.16 -10.21 -3.63
CA PHE A 68 -1.43 -9.73 -4.80
C PHE A 68 -2.27 -9.79 -6.07
N ILE A 69 -3.01 -10.88 -6.30
CA ILE A 69 -3.92 -11.04 -7.46
C ILE A 69 -5.03 -9.97 -7.43
N CYS A 70 -5.63 -9.71 -6.27
CA CYS A 70 -6.63 -8.64 -6.13
C CYS A 70 -6.04 -7.26 -6.43
N CYS A 71 -4.79 -7.02 -5.99
CA CYS A 71 -4.10 -5.75 -6.19
C CYS A 71 -3.64 -5.50 -7.64
N LEU A 72 -3.41 -6.53 -8.46
CA LEU A 72 -3.11 -6.35 -9.89
C LEU A 72 -4.25 -5.64 -10.65
N ASN A 73 -5.49 -5.81 -10.18
CA ASN A 73 -6.66 -5.11 -10.71
C ASN A 73 -6.95 -3.78 -10.01
N CYS A 74 -6.15 -3.38 -9.01
CA CYS A 74 -6.34 -2.12 -8.31
C CYS A 74 -5.91 -0.95 -9.20
N GLU A 75 -6.83 -0.03 -9.48
CA GLU A 75 -6.55 1.20 -10.22
C GLU A 75 -5.41 2.01 -9.60
N PHE A 76 -5.28 2.00 -8.27
CA PHE A 76 -4.20 2.73 -7.60
C PHE A 76 -2.82 2.10 -7.89
N LEU A 77 -2.71 0.78 -7.98
CA LEU A 77 -1.45 0.13 -8.36
C LEU A 77 -1.07 0.52 -9.80
N LYS A 78 -2.04 0.51 -10.72
CA LYS A 78 -1.83 0.95 -12.11
C LYS A 78 -1.39 2.41 -12.18
N GLN A 79 -2.02 3.28 -11.40
CA GLN A 79 -1.63 4.69 -11.28
C GLN A 79 -0.21 4.84 -10.73
N VAL A 80 0.18 4.07 -9.69
CA VAL A 80 1.56 4.10 -9.18
C VAL A 80 2.57 3.65 -10.24
N ASN A 81 2.25 2.61 -11.01
CA ASN A 81 3.09 2.16 -12.13
C ASN A 81 3.26 3.25 -13.20
N GLU A 82 2.19 3.93 -13.60
CA GLU A 82 2.24 5.05 -14.55
C GLU A 82 3.06 6.23 -13.99
N ASP A 83 2.90 6.54 -12.70
CA ASP A 83 3.58 7.65 -12.04
C ASP A 83 5.10 7.46 -11.88
N GLU A 84 5.53 6.22 -11.63
CA GLU A 84 6.95 5.89 -11.40
C GLU A 84 7.66 5.40 -12.67
N GLY A 85 6.91 4.84 -13.63
CA GLY A 85 7.41 4.34 -14.90
C GLY A 85 8.56 3.36 -14.71
N ARG A 86 9.74 3.69 -15.23
CA ARG A 86 10.93 2.82 -15.14
C ARG A 86 11.44 2.60 -13.72
N ASN A 87 11.07 3.46 -12.78
CA ASN A 87 11.47 3.36 -11.37
C ASN A 87 10.42 2.65 -10.51
N PHE A 88 9.37 2.09 -11.12
CA PHE A 88 8.31 1.42 -10.40
C PHE A 88 8.82 0.15 -9.71
N ILE A 89 8.58 0.05 -8.41
CA ILE A 89 8.86 -1.12 -7.59
C ILE A 89 7.54 -1.85 -7.34
N LEU A 90 7.42 -3.06 -7.91
CA LEU A 90 6.23 -3.91 -7.74
C LEU A 90 6.34 -4.86 -6.55
N ASN A 91 7.51 -5.48 -6.38
CA ASN A 91 7.75 -6.51 -5.35
C ASN A 91 8.77 -5.99 -4.33
N PRO A 92 8.65 -6.39 -3.04
CA PRO A 92 9.65 -6.06 -2.04
C PRO A 92 11.02 -6.50 -2.57
N PRO A 93 12.05 -5.63 -2.55
CA PRO A 93 13.39 -6.07 -2.88
C PRO A 93 13.74 -7.20 -1.91
N LYS A 94 14.15 -8.36 -2.45
CA LYS A 94 14.52 -9.52 -1.62
C LYS A 94 15.46 -9.03 -0.53
N ALA A 95 15.14 -9.32 0.73
CA ALA A 95 16.08 -9.18 1.82
C ALA A 95 17.40 -9.80 1.36
N LYS A 96 18.48 -9.01 1.38
CA LYS A 96 19.80 -9.51 1.03
C LYS A 96 20.02 -10.80 1.83
N GLU A 97 20.20 -11.93 1.14
CA GLU A 97 20.81 -13.11 1.74
C GLU A 97 22.12 -12.60 2.35
N LYS A 98 22.18 -12.55 3.69
CA LYS A 98 23.43 -12.41 4.39
C LYS A 98 24.17 -13.72 4.16
N SER A 99 25.11 -13.72 3.21
CA SER A 99 26.23 -14.69 3.20
C SER A 99 27.13 -14.45 4.40
#